data_AF-A0A849AEF7-F1
#
_entry.id   AF-A0A849AEF7-F1
#
_cell.length_a   1.000
_cell.length_b   1.000
_cell.length_c   1.000
_cell.angle_alpha   90.00
_cell.angle_beta   90.00
_cell.angle_gamma   90.00
#
_symmetry.space_group_name_H-M   'P 1'
#
loop_
_entity.id
_entity.type
_entity.pdbx_description
1 polymer ?
#
loop_
_entity_poly.entity_id
_entity_poly.type
_entity_poly.pdbx_seq_one_letter_code
_entity_poly.pdbx_strand_id
1 'polypeptide(L)'
;MWLAQPFAGPVAKTLRSASFYADPSYNSQLSAAAAERLIGNRRLAIAMIGDGQVPRQVCQRLSRAAQDVYVTIVFRDEGELDTYGCSQLAGSGDERFGETYVVDSMLGKGIGAFSDRPEDAVKLIVVGYDVMAGLNYLPTAPPPREFRVSAPDQLLALAALLAVLTGAGVLWWGGRRTGAATAEHLAYSNSRVDQLAQIDAWLSAAAAVILRGRLSERALLARTATGASAGSGDGQPPPAGDGEPVPPGAEVPDTDRGRRYDRLVADYTELMAQRPSLGADSPDAEVAAFAGRARRIAALASELAD
;
A
#
# COMPACT_ATOMS: atom_id res chain seq x y z
N MET A 1 -9.11 -19.75 13.64
CA MET A 1 -10.05 -20.74 14.22
C MET A 1 -10.75 -21.46 13.07
N TRP A 2 -10.56 -22.77 12.93
CA TRP A 2 -10.92 -23.60 11.77
C TRP A 2 -11.77 -24.80 12.26
N LEU A 3 -12.93 -24.51 12.87
CA LEU A 3 -13.89 -25.52 13.32
C LEU A 3 -15.30 -25.26 12.76
N ALA A 4 -15.38 -24.72 11.54
CA ALA A 4 -16.61 -24.75 10.77
C ALA A 4 -16.74 -26.14 10.17
N GLN A 5 -17.70 -26.92 10.69
CA GLN A 5 -18.03 -28.26 10.24
C GLN A 5 -18.01 -28.37 8.70
N PRO A 6 -17.31 -29.36 8.11
CA PRO A 6 -17.16 -29.50 6.65
C PRO A 6 -18.47 -29.79 5.89
N PHE A 7 -19.61 -29.87 6.59
CA PHE A 7 -20.93 -30.17 6.04
C PHE A 7 -21.91 -28.99 6.08
N ALA A 8 -21.49 -27.82 6.59
CA ALA A 8 -22.28 -26.60 6.48
C ALA A 8 -22.12 -26.04 5.06
N GLY A 9 -23.13 -26.26 4.21
CA GLY A 9 -23.13 -25.74 2.83
C GLY A 9 -22.89 -24.22 2.77
N PRO A 10 -22.48 -23.68 1.62
CA PRO A 10 -22.08 -22.28 1.46
C PRO A 10 -23.12 -21.28 2.00
N VAL A 11 -24.41 -21.60 1.85
CA VAL A 11 -25.55 -20.84 2.40
C VAL A 11 -25.43 -20.64 3.92
N ALA A 12 -25.20 -21.72 4.67
CA ALA A 12 -25.16 -21.68 6.13
C ALA A 12 -23.90 -20.97 6.67
N LYS A 13 -22.80 -20.99 5.92
CA LYS A 13 -21.59 -20.25 6.27
C LYS A 13 -21.81 -18.75 6.14
N THR A 14 -22.44 -18.31 5.04
CA THR A 14 -22.70 -16.89 4.76
C THR A 14 -23.74 -16.32 5.71
N LEU A 15 -24.86 -17.02 5.94
CA LEU A 15 -25.94 -16.50 6.79
C LEU A 15 -25.58 -16.38 8.29
N ARG A 16 -24.46 -16.94 8.74
CA ARG A 16 -23.93 -16.70 10.11
C ARG A 16 -23.37 -15.30 10.29
N SER A 17 -22.81 -14.71 9.24
CA SER A 17 -22.17 -13.39 9.28
C SER A 17 -22.92 -12.33 8.49
N ALA A 18 -23.76 -12.73 7.54
CA ALA A 18 -24.51 -11.86 6.64
C ALA A 18 -26.02 -12.14 6.75
N SER A 19 -26.85 -11.17 6.36
CA SER A 19 -28.31 -11.35 6.28
C SER A 19 -28.79 -11.82 4.91
N PHE A 20 -27.88 -11.89 3.93
CA PHE A 20 -28.22 -12.25 2.56
C PHE A 20 -27.23 -13.24 1.97
N TYR A 21 -27.74 -14.21 1.21
CA TYR A 21 -26.96 -15.09 0.36
C TYR A 21 -27.63 -15.15 -1.02
N ALA A 22 -26.83 -15.03 -2.07
CA ALA A 22 -27.24 -15.32 -3.44
C ALA A 22 -26.32 -16.37 -4.05
N ASP A 23 -26.93 -17.37 -4.69
CA ASP A 23 -26.23 -18.29 -5.57
C ASP A 23 -25.63 -17.54 -6.77
N PRO A 24 -24.48 -17.99 -7.33
CA PRO A 24 -23.88 -17.37 -8.51
C PRO A 24 -24.83 -17.10 -9.68
N SER A 25 -25.89 -17.88 -9.85
CA SER A 25 -26.91 -17.65 -10.87
C SER A 25 -27.66 -16.31 -10.74
N TYR A 26 -27.73 -15.73 -9.53
CA TYR A 26 -28.40 -14.46 -9.25
C TYR A 26 -27.45 -13.26 -9.14
N ASN A 27 -26.14 -13.50 -9.05
CA ASN A 27 -25.15 -12.43 -8.80
C ASN A 27 -25.06 -11.38 -9.92
N SER A 28 -25.48 -11.70 -11.14
CA SER A 28 -25.52 -10.75 -12.26
C SER A 28 -26.69 -9.77 -12.17
N GLN A 29 -27.74 -10.10 -11.40
CA GLN A 29 -28.97 -9.32 -11.31
C GLN A 29 -29.15 -8.65 -9.94
N LEU A 30 -28.49 -9.15 -8.89
CA LEU A 30 -28.60 -8.63 -7.53
C LEU A 30 -27.25 -8.68 -6.81
N SER A 31 -26.80 -7.52 -6.32
CA SER A 31 -25.62 -7.47 -5.46
C SER A 31 -25.98 -7.79 -4.01
N ALA A 32 -25.14 -8.60 -3.34
CA ALA A 32 -25.33 -8.92 -1.93
C ALA A 32 -25.37 -7.66 -1.05
N ALA A 33 -24.53 -6.66 -1.34
CA ALA A 33 -24.50 -5.41 -0.59
C ALA A 33 -25.78 -4.58 -0.73
N ALA A 34 -26.42 -4.59 -1.91
CA ALA A 34 -27.71 -3.91 -2.10
C ALA A 34 -28.83 -4.60 -1.32
N ALA A 35 -28.88 -5.94 -1.37
CA ALA A 35 -29.85 -6.72 -0.62
C ALA A 35 -29.66 -6.56 0.91
N GLU A 36 -28.41 -6.55 1.39
CA GLU A 36 -28.12 -6.30 2.81
C GLU A 36 -28.57 -4.91 3.28
N ARG A 37 -28.43 -3.88 2.44
CA ARG A 37 -28.95 -2.53 2.74
C ARG A 37 -30.47 -2.50 2.82
N LEU A 38 -31.16 -3.24 1.96
CA LEU A 38 -32.62 -3.35 1.98
C LEU A 38 -33.11 -4.07 3.25
N ILE A 39 -32.47 -5.18 3.60
CA ILE A 39 -32.80 -5.95 4.81
C ILE A 39 -32.47 -5.14 6.08
N GLY A 40 -31.34 -4.45 6.09
CA GLY A 40 -30.92 -3.62 7.22
C GLY A 40 -30.75 -4.43 8.51
N ASN A 41 -31.17 -3.85 9.64
CA ASN A 41 -30.99 -4.46 10.97
C ASN A 41 -32.16 -5.39 11.40
N ARG A 42 -32.89 -5.96 10.44
CA ARG A 42 -34.04 -6.84 10.73
C ARG A 42 -33.56 -8.23 11.18
N ARG A 43 -34.38 -8.95 11.96
CA ARG A 43 -34.18 -10.39 12.25
C ARG A 43 -34.70 -11.24 11.08
N LEU A 44 -34.25 -10.88 9.88
CA LEU A 44 -34.58 -11.50 8.61
C LEU A 44 -33.27 -11.93 7.92
N ALA A 45 -33.26 -13.14 7.39
CA ALA A 45 -32.21 -13.64 6.53
C ALA A 45 -32.83 -14.24 5.26
N ILE A 46 -32.28 -13.90 4.10
CA ILE A 46 -32.78 -14.36 2.80
C ILE A 46 -31.67 -15.11 2.09
N ALA A 47 -31.95 -16.33 1.64
CA ALA A 47 -31.05 -17.13 0.82
C ALA A 47 -31.68 -17.42 -0.54
N MET A 48 -31.15 -16.82 -1.60
CA MET A 48 -31.51 -17.17 -2.97
C MET A 48 -30.66 -18.36 -3.43
N ILE A 49 -31.29 -19.49 -3.72
CA ILE A 49 -30.61 -20.72 -4.12
C ILE A 49 -30.83 -21.00 -5.61
N GLY A 50 -29.81 -21.55 -6.27
CA GLY A 50 -29.85 -21.89 -7.68
C GLY A 50 -30.66 -23.16 -7.98
N ASP A 51 -30.97 -23.35 -9.25
CA ASP A 51 -31.73 -24.48 -9.77
C ASP A 51 -31.00 -25.80 -9.45
N GLY A 52 -31.70 -26.74 -8.80
CA GLY A 52 -31.16 -28.04 -8.37
C GLY A 52 -30.82 -28.16 -6.88
N GLN A 53 -30.90 -27.08 -6.10
CA GLN A 53 -30.86 -27.15 -4.63
C GLN A 53 -32.27 -27.39 -4.08
N VAL A 54 -32.45 -28.41 -3.24
CA VAL A 54 -33.75 -28.68 -2.61
C VAL A 54 -33.94 -27.78 -1.38
N PRO A 55 -34.92 -26.85 -1.36
CA PRO A 55 -35.10 -25.87 -0.27
C PRO A 55 -35.18 -26.54 1.10
N ARG A 56 -35.95 -27.64 1.20
CA ARG A 56 -36.09 -28.44 2.43
C ARG A 56 -34.75 -28.94 3.00
N GLN A 57 -33.81 -29.36 2.16
CA GLN A 57 -32.51 -29.86 2.63
C GLN A 57 -31.60 -28.73 3.11
N VAL A 58 -31.61 -27.59 2.40
CA VAL A 58 -30.89 -26.38 2.81
C VAL A 58 -31.41 -25.90 4.17
N CYS A 59 -32.73 -25.95 4.33
CA CYS A 59 -33.43 -25.62 5.57
C CYS A 59 -32.98 -26.42 6.80
N GLN A 60 -32.91 -27.75 6.66
CA GLN A 60 -32.46 -28.63 7.74
C GLN A 60 -31.05 -28.28 8.22
N ARG A 61 -30.16 -27.84 7.31
CA ARG A 61 -28.79 -27.41 7.63
C ARG A 61 -28.72 -26.02 8.26
N LEU A 62 -29.73 -25.17 8.03
CA LEU A 62 -29.82 -23.80 8.56
C LEU A 62 -30.40 -23.73 9.97
N SER A 63 -31.13 -24.76 10.41
CA SER A 63 -31.80 -24.83 11.71
C SER A 63 -30.94 -24.44 12.93
N ARG A 64 -29.61 -24.65 12.88
CA ARG A 64 -28.69 -24.25 13.96
C ARG A 64 -27.91 -22.96 13.69
N ALA A 65 -27.92 -22.46 12.46
CA ALA A 65 -27.09 -21.32 12.05
C ALA A 65 -27.73 -19.96 12.34
N ALA A 66 -29.06 -19.93 12.51
CA ALA A 66 -29.84 -18.69 12.58
C ALA A 66 -30.93 -18.78 13.68
N GLN A 67 -30.50 -19.03 14.92
CA GLN A 67 -31.42 -19.00 16.07
C GLN A 67 -32.05 -17.60 16.20
N ASP A 68 -33.37 -17.56 16.41
CA ASP A 68 -34.19 -16.35 16.54
C ASP A 68 -34.19 -15.38 15.33
N VAL A 69 -33.80 -15.86 14.15
CA VAL A 69 -33.86 -15.10 12.90
C VAL A 69 -34.84 -15.82 11.98
N TYR A 70 -35.75 -15.05 11.38
CA TYR A 70 -36.60 -15.60 10.33
C TYR A 70 -35.75 -15.80 9.08
N VAL A 71 -35.54 -17.05 8.69
CA VAL A 71 -34.82 -17.40 7.46
C VAL A 71 -35.83 -17.80 6.41
N THR A 72 -35.78 -17.18 5.23
CA THR A 72 -36.52 -17.61 4.05
C THR A 72 -35.56 -17.98 2.93
N ILE A 73 -35.85 -19.08 2.26
CA ILE A 73 -35.14 -19.51 1.06
C ILE A 73 -35.98 -19.07 -0.13
N VAL A 74 -35.37 -18.37 -1.08
CA VAL A 74 -35.98 -18.03 -2.36
C VAL A 74 -35.39 -18.96 -3.41
N PHE A 75 -36.24 -19.62 -4.16
CA PHE A 75 -35.85 -20.55 -5.22
C PHE A 75 -36.70 -20.30 -6.46
N ARG A 76 -36.26 -20.83 -7.60
CA ARG A 76 -37.05 -20.77 -8.83
C ARG A 76 -37.86 -22.06 -8.95
N ASP A 77 -39.17 -21.91 -9.11
CA ASP A 77 -40.08 -23.02 -9.41
C ASP A 77 -40.85 -22.70 -10.69
N GLU A 78 -40.79 -23.61 -11.65
CA GLU A 78 -41.42 -23.47 -12.98
C GLU A 78 -41.15 -22.12 -13.70
N GLY A 79 -40.03 -21.46 -13.41
CA GLY A 79 -39.64 -20.18 -14.01
C GLY A 79 -40.01 -18.94 -13.19
N GLU A 80 -40.83 -19.09 -12.15
CA GLU A 80 -41.20 -18.05 -11.19
C GLU A 80 -40.36 -18.15 -9.90
N LEU A 81 -40.29 -17.06 -9.13
CA LEU A 81 -39.70 -17.11 -7.80
C LEU A 81 -40.74 -17.59 -6.78
N ASP A 82 -40.34 -18.56 -5.96
CA ASP A 82 -41.11 -19.02 -4.81
C ASP A 82 -40.25 -18.95 -3.54
N THR A 83 -40.92 -18.96 -2.39
CA THR A 83 -40.28 -18.92 -1.07
C THR A 83 -40.55 -20.19 -0.30
N TYR A 84 -39.54 -20.59 0.47
CA TYR A 84 -39.63 -21.66 1.44
C TYR A 84 -39.15 -21.15 2.79
N GLY A 85 -40.10 -20.92 3.70
CA GLY A 85 -39.85 -20.49 5.06
C GLY A 85 -39.08 -21.57 5.84
N CYS A 86 -37.93 -21.19 6.38
CA CYS A 86 -37.08 -22.08 7.18
C CYS A 86 -37.21 -21.93 8.67
N SER A 87 -38.20 -21.17 9.10
CA SER A 87 -38.34 -20.74 10.48
C SER A 87 -38.50 -21.93 11.43
N GLN A 88 -37.52 -22.07 12.32
CA GLN A 88 -37.83 -22.30 13.73
C GLN A 88 -37.96 -20.92 14.36
N LEU A 89 -39.19 -20.36 14.42
CA LEU A 89 -39.43 -19.31 15.40
C LEU A 89 -39.12 -19.90 16.78
N ALA A 90 -38.47 -19.15 17.68
CA ALA A 90 -38.21 -19.62 19.04
C ALA A 90 -39.50 -20.19 19.67
N GLY A 91 -39.50 -21.49 20.00
CA GLY A 91 -40.71 -22.19 20.46
C GLY A 91 -41.55 -22.88 19.37
N SER A 92 -40.98 -23.17 18.19
CA SER A 92 -41.61 -23.92 17.09
C SER A 92 -41.83 -25.41 17.39
N GLY A 93 -42.48 -25.72 18.51
CA GLY A 93 -43.27 -26.93 18.63
C GLY A 93 -44.54 -26.81 17.76
N ASP A 94 -45.32 -27.90 17.68
CA ASP A 94 -46.57 -28.00 16.91
C ASP A 94 -47.56 -26.84 17.16
N GLU A 95 -47.43 -26.14 18.29
CA GLU A 95 -48.26 -25.01 18.72
C GLU A 95 -48.20 -23.77 17.80
N ARG A 96 -47.16 -23.58 16.97
CA ARG A 96 -47.02 -22.40 16.08
C ARG A 96 -46.92 -22.73 14.59
N PHE A 97 -47.27 -23.94 14.19
CA PHE A 97 -47.27 -24.36 12.78
C PHE A 97 -48.20 -23.50 11.91
N GLY A 98 -49.40 -23.19 12.41
CA GLY A 98 -50.38 -22.36 11.70
C GLY A 98 -49.89 -20.93 11.46
N GLU A 99 -49.27 -20.29 12.45
CA GLU A 99 -48.68 -18.96 12.31
C GLU A 99 -47.56 -18.96 11.28
N THR A 100 -46.71 -20.00 11.31
CA THR A 100 -45.60 -20.17 10.38
C THR A 100 -46.09 -20.31 8.94
N TYR A 101 -47.14 -21.09 8.71
CA TYR A 101 -47.75 -21.25 7.39
C TYR A 101 -48.36 -19.95 6.86
N VAL A 102 -49.02 -19.18 7.72
CA VAL A 102 -49.58 -17.87 7.34
C VAL A 102 -48.48 -16.88 6.97
N VAL A 103 -47.40 -16.83 7.76
CA VAL A 103 -46.25 -15.98 7.47
C VAL A 103 -45.62 -16.38 6.14
N ASP A 104 -45.35 -17.67 5.91
CA ASP A 104 -44.71 -18.13 4.68
C ASP A 104 -45.57 -17.85 3.44
N SER A 105 -46.87 -18.14 3.52
CA SER A 105 -47.81 -17.84 2.44
C SER A 105 -47.99 -16.34 2.15
N MET A 106 -47.91 -15.48 3.17
CA MET A 106 -47.95 -14.03 2.97
C MET A 106 -46.65 -13.48 2.39
N LEU A 107 -45.49 -13.98 2.83
CA LEU A 107 -44.19 -13.51 2.33
C LEU A 107 -43.91 -14.00 0.91
N GLY A 108 -44.39 -15.18 0.52
CA GLY A 108 -44.30 -15.69 -0.84
C GLY A 108 -45.30 -15.06 -1.81
N LYS A 109 -46.28 -14.29 -1.32
CA LYS A 109 -47.33 -13.76 -2.18
C LYS A 109 -46.80 -12.67 -3.11
N GLY A 110 -46.79 -12.98 -4.41
CA GLY A 110 -46.49 -12.02 -5.47
C GLY A 110 -45.01 -11.88 -5.84
N ILE A 111 -44.11 -12.64 -5.21
CA ILE A 111 -42.69 -12.65 -5.61
C ILE A 111 -42.46 -13.32 -6.98
N GLY A 112 -43.36 -14.22 -7.39
CA GLY A 112 -43.27 -14.93 -8.67
C GLY A 112 -43.18 -14.00 -9.89
N ALA A 113 -43.86 -12.85 -9.82
CA ALA A 113 -43.85 -11.83 -10.87
C ALA A 113 -42.50 -11.09 -11.03
N PHE A 114 -41.54 -11.32 -10.14
CA PHE A 114 -40.23 -10.64 -10.11
C PHE A 114 -39.07 -11.57 -10.45
N SER A 115 -39.33 -12.65 -11.21
CA SER A 115 -38.31 -13.61 -11.64
C SER A 115 -37.17 -13.01 -12.48
N ASP A 116 -37.42 -11.90 -13.16
CA ASP A 116 -36.43 -11.10 -13.91
C ASP A 116 -35.85 -9.92 -13.11
N ARG A 117 -36.38 -9.66 -11.91
CA ARG A 117 -35.99 -8.56 -11.02
C ARG A 117 -35.88 -9.03 -9.57
N PRO A 118 -34.89 -9.88 -9.24
CA PRO A 118 -34.75 -10.46 -7.91
C PRO A 118 -34.57 -9.42 -6.80
N GLU A 119 -34.07 -8.22 -7.11
CA GLU A 119 -34.02 -7.10 -6.15
C GLU A 119 -35.42 -6.68 -5.67
N ASP A 120 -36.39 -6.62 -6.57
CA ASP A 120 -37.76 -6.22 -6.24
C ASP A 120 -38.49 -7.32 -5.45
N ALA A 121 -38.17 -8.59 -5.71
CA ALA A 121 -38.62 -9.70 -4.87
C ALA A 121 -38.11 -9.56 -3.42
N VAL A 122 -36.83 -9.20 -3.23
CA VAL A 122 -36.27 -8.94 -1.89
C VAL A 122 -36.98 -7.78 -1.20
N LYS A 123 -37.30 -6.69 -1.93
CA LYS A 123 -38.08 -5.56 -1.37
C LYS A 123 -39.45 -6.03 -0.89
N LEU A 124 -40.15 -6.85 -1.67
CA LEU A 124 -41.47 -7.36 -1.31
C LEU A 124 -41.41 -8.24 -0.07
N ILE A 125 -40.40 -9.11 0.04
CA ILE A 125 -40.17 -9.94 1.23
C ILE A 125 -39.90 -9.07 2.47
N VAL A 126 -39.10 -8.01 2.33
CA VAL A 126 -38.81 -7.07 3.43
C VAL A 126 -40.06 -6.34 3.89
N VAL A 127 -40.89 -5.86 2.95
CA VAL A 127 -42.17 -5.20 3.27
C VAL A 127 -43.13 -6.18 3.94
N GLY A 128 -43.24 -7.41 3.42
CA GLY A 128 -44.06 -8.47 4.02
C GLY A 128 -43.61 -8.81 5.44
N TYR A 129 -42.30 -8.89 5.66
CA TYR A 129 -41.72 -9.06 7.00
C TYR A 129 -42.11 -7.92 7.94
N ASP A 130 -42.01 -6.66 7.50
CA ASP A 130 -42.34 -5.50 8.34
C ASP A 130 -43.83 -5.49 8.74
N VAL A 131 -44.73 -5.87 7.82
CA VAL A 131 -46.15 -6.03 8.13
C VAL A 131 -46.37 -7.16 9.15
N MET A 132 -45.77 -8.33 8.95
CA MET A 132 -45.91 -9.48 9.87
C MET A 132 -45.28 -9.20 11.25
N ALA A 133 -44.17 -8.48 11.28
CA ALA A 133 -43.56 -8.00 12.51
C ALA A 133 -44.51 -7.03 13.22
N GLY A 134 -45.08 -6.04 12.52
CA GLY A 134 -46.07 -5.12 13.10
C GLY A 134 -47.32 -5.81 13.69
N LEU A 135 -47.67 -6.99 13.17
CA LEU A 135 -48.76 -7.84 13.66
C LEU A 135 -48.34 -8.82 14.77
N ASN A 136 -47.08 -8.78 15.24
CA ASN A 136 -46.49 -9.68 16.23
C ASN A 136 -46.43 -11.17 15.82
N TYR A 137 -46.57 -11.48 14.52
CA TYR A 137 -46.35 -12.84 14.00
C TYR A 137 -44.87 -13.18 13.85
N LEU A 138 -44.02 -12.16 13.73
CA LEU A 138 -42.58 -12.29 13.63
C LEU A 138 -41.88 -11.58 14.78
N PRO A 139 -40.65 -11.98 15.13
CA PRO A 139 -39.87 -11.31 16.15
C PRO A 139 -39.67 -9.84 15.80
N THR A 140 -40.34 -8.94 16.53
CA THR A 140 -40.10 -7.50 16.52
C THR A 140 -38.85 -7.19 17.37
N ALA A 141 -37.97 -6.30 16.90
CA ALA A 141 -36.75 -5.89 17.64
C ALA A 141 -37.12 -5.23 19.02
N PRO A 142 -36.29 -5.25 20.11
CA PRO A 142 -34.83 -4.89 20.20
C PRO A 142 -33.98 -5.77 21.20
N PRO A 143 -32.65 -5.53 21.50
CA PRO A 143 -31.69 -4.51 21.06
C PRO A 143 -30.98 -4.95 19.75
N PRO A 144 -29.90 -4.32 19.26
CA PRO A 144 -29.25 -4.63 17.97
C PRO A 144 -28.99 -6.13 17.81
N ARG A 145 -28.59 -6.57 16.62
CA ARG A 145 -27.67 -7.71 16.56
C ARG A 145 -26.44 -7.36 17.41
N GLU A 146 -26.55 -7.55 18.73
CA GLU A 146 -25.42 -7.83 19.56
C GLU A 146 -24.97 -9.18 19.03
N PHE A 147 -24.05 -9.14 18.08
CA PHE A 147 -23.08 -10.19 17.96
C PHE A 147 -22.40 -10.25 19.33
N ARG A 148 -23.03 -10.92 20.29
CA ARG A 148 -22.38 -11.38 21.51
C ARG A 148 -21.41 -12.42 20.99
N VAL A 149 -20.25 -11.93 20.58
CA VAL A 149 -19.04 -12.74 20.47
C VAL A 149 -19.00 -13.47 21.79
N SER A 150 -19.22 -14.78 21.72
CA SER A 150 -19.36 -15.59 22.91
C SER A 150 -18.16 -15.30 23.81
N ALA A 151 -18.35 -15.19 25.14
CA ALA A 151 -17.23 -15.02 26.07
C ALA A 151 -16.03 -15.95 25.77
N PRO A 152 -16.23 -17.22 25.33
CA PRO A 152 -15.11 -18.05 24.87
C PRO A 152 -14.41 -17.55 23.60
N ASP A 153 -15.13 -17.00 22.60
CA ASP A 153 -14.50 -16.42 21.42
C ASP A 153 -13.68 -15.16 21.75
N GLN A 154 -14.12 -14.36 22.72
CA GLN A 154 -13.34 -13.21 23.21
C GLN A 154 -12.06 -13.67 23.93
N LEU A 155 -12.14 -14.72 24.75
CA LEU A 155 -10.98 -15.34 25.38
C LEU A 155 -10.00 -15.91 24.35
N LEU A 156 -10.53 -16.47 23.25
CA LEU A 156 -9.70 -17.04 22.19
C LEU A 156 -9.03 -15.96 21.33
N ALA A 157 -9.74 -14.86 21.05
CA ALA A 157 -9.16 -13.69 20.39
C ALA A 157 -8.07 -13.05 21.26
N LEU A 158 -8.29 -12.95 22.57
CA LEU A 158 -7.33 -12.44 23.53
C LEU A 158 -6.11 -13.38 23.66
N ALA A 159 -6.33 -14.69 23.67
CA ALA A 159 -5.25 -15.68 23.65
C ALA A 159 -4.42 -15.60 22.37
N ALA A 160 -5.06 -15.42 21.21
CA ALA A 160 -4.37 -15.25 19.94
C ALA A 160 -3.54 -13.96 19.92
N LEU A 161 -4.10 -12.85 20.41
CA LEU A 161 -3.36 -11.58 20.55
C LEU A 161 -2.17 -11.75 21.49
N LEU A 162 -2.34 -12.39 22.65
CA LEU A 162 -1.26 -12.66 23.58
C LEU A 162 -0.19 -13.57 22.96
N ALA A 163 -0.57 -14.60 22.21
CA ALA A 163 0.39 -15.47 21.54
C ALA A 163 1.23 -14.71 20.49
N VAL A 164 0.60 -13.82 19.71
CA VAL A 164 1.31 -12.97 18.73
C VAL A 164 2.23 -11.99 19.44
N LEU A 165 1.76 -11.32 20.49
CA LEU A 165 2.57 -10.38 21.27
C LEU A 165 3.74 -11.08 21.98
N THR A 166 3.50 -12.29 22.50
CA THR A 166 4.55 -13.09 23.16
C THR A 166 5.55 -13.60 22.14
N GLY A 167 5.09 -14.09 20.97
CA GLY A 167 5.96 -14.50 19.88
C GLY A 167 6.80 -13.35 19.33
N ALA A 168 6.19 -12.19 19.11
CA ALA A 168 6.87 -10.97 18.73
C ALA A 168 7.85 -10.50 19.81
N GLY A 169 7.48 -10.59 21.09
CA GLY A 169 8.34 -10.26 22.23
C GLY A 169 9.56 -11.19 22.32
N VAL A 170 9.38 -12.50 22.15
CA VAL A 170 10.48 -13.49 22.13
C VAL A 170 11.41 -13.25 20.94
N LEU A 171 10.86 -13.00 19.75
CA LEU A 171 11.64 -12.65 18.56
C LEU A 171 12.40 -11.34 18.74
N TRP A 172 11.76 -10.31 19.31
CA TRP A 172 12.40 -9.03 19.61
C TRP A 172 13.50 -9.19 20.66
N TRP A 173 13.29 -9.98 21.70
CA TRP A 173 14.27 -10.19 22.75
C TRP A 173 15.45 -11.06 22.28
N GLY A 174 15.16 -12.09 21.48
CA GLY A 174 16.17 -12.89 20.78
C GLY A 174 16.98 -12.03 19.80
N GLY A 175 16.31 -11.21 19.00
CA GLY A 175 16.91 -10.26 18.06
C GLY A 175 17.70 -9.15 18.75
N ARG A 176 17.30 -8.71 19.95
CA ARG A 176 18.05 -7.72 20.74
C ARG A 176 19.31 -8.31 21.36
N ARG A 177 19.30 -9.59 21.73
CA ARG A 177 20.49 -10.30 22.22
C ARG A 177 21.47 -10.63 21.10
N THR A 178 20.99 -11.05 19.92
CA THR A 178 21.86 -11.29 18.76
C THR A 178 22.29 -9.97 18.09
N GLY A 179 21.46 -8.93 18.19
CA GLY A 179 21.73 -7.58 17.71
C GLY A 179 22.83 -6.86 18.48
N ALA A 180 23.04 -7.17 19.75
CA ALA A 180 24.18 -6.63 20.51
C ALA A 180 25.53 -7.14 19.96
N ALA A 181 25.59 -8.37 19.45
CA ALA A 181 26.79 -8.95 18.85
C ALA A 181 27.03 -8.47 17.40
N THR A 182 25.96 -8.09 16.67
CA THR A 182 26.09 -7.57 15.29
C THR A 182 26.18 -6.04 15.24
N ALA A 183 25.75 -5.33 16.28
CA ALA A 183 25.88 -3.87 16.37
C ALA A 183 27.34 -3.42 16.44
N GLU A 184 28.24 -4.18 17.05
CA GLU A 184 29.68 -3.89 17.03
C GLU A 184 30.27 -4.03 15.62
N HIS A 185 29.84 -5.03 14.85
CA HIS A 185 30.24 -5.18 13.45
C HIS A 185 29.63 -4.12 12.51
N LEU A 186 28.37 -3.73 12.73
CA LEU A 186 27.70 -2.69 11.94
C LEU A 186 28.20 -1.28 12.26
N ALA A 187 28.62 -1.01 13.51
CA ALA A 187 29.27 0.26 13.86
C ALA A 187 30.65 0.39 13.16
N TYR A 188 31.40 -0.71 13.06
CA TYR A 188 32.67 -0.73 12.32
C TYR A 188 32.45 -0.55 10.81
N SER A 189 31.42 -1.17 10.22
CA SER A 189 31.11 -0.99 8.79
C SER A 189 30.57 0.40 8.47
N ASN A 190 29.71 0.98 9.32
CA ASN A 190 29.12 2.30 9.07
C ASN A 190 30.16 3.42 9.17
N SER A 191 31.10 3.34 10.13
CA SER A 191 32.21 4.29 10.20
C SER A 191 33.11 4.28 8.96
N ARG A 192 33.28 3.13 8.29
CA ARG A 192 34.02 3.02 7.03
C ARG A 192 33.25 3.60 5.84
N VAL A 193 31.93 3.38 5.78
CA VAL A 193 31.07 3.98 4.75
C VAL A 193 31.06 5.51 4.88
N ASP A 194 31.02 6.03 6.10
CA ASP A 194 31.08 7.47 6.35
C ASP A 194 32.44 8.09 5.97
N GLN A 195 33.54 7.37 6.15
CA GLN A 195 34.87 7.81 5.71
C GLN A 195 34.98 7.86 4.18
N LEU A 196 34.46 6.84 3.49
CA LEU A 196 34.43 6.81 2.03
C LEU A 196 33.52 7.90 1.46
N ALA A 197 32.37 8.15 2.09
CA ALA A 197 31.47 9.24 1.69
C ALA A 197 32.12 10.63 1.84
N GLN A 198 32.93 10.85 2.88
CA GLN A 198 33.69 12.10 3.06
C GLN A 198 34.78 12.26 1.99
N ILE A 199 35.49 11.18 1.65
CA ILE A 199 36.48 11.17 0.56
C ILE A 199 35.82 11.53 -0.78
N ASP A 200 34.63 10.99 -1.04
CA ASP A 200 33.87 11.30 -2.26
C ASP A 200 33.36 12.74 -2.31
N ALA A 201 32.95 13.30 -1.17
CA ALA A 201 32.62 14.72 -1.07
C ALA A 201 33.82 15.62 -1.37
N TRP A 202 35.02 15.29 -0.89
CA TRP A 202 36.24 16.06 -1.18
C TRP A 202 36.65 15.96 -2.66
N LEU A 203 36.57 14.76 -3.25
CA LEU A 203 36.93 14.55 -4.66
C LEU A 203 35.95 15.26 -5.61
N SER A 204 34.65 15.25 -5.30
CA SER A 204 33.64 15.93 -6.12
C SER A 204 33.78 17.46 -6.06
N ALA A 205 34.14 18.02 -4.90
CA ALA A 205 34.45 19.45 -4.77
C ALA A 205 35.67 19.84 -5.62
N ALA A 206 36.74 19.05 -5.59
CA ALA A 206 37.93 19.28 -6.42
C ALA A 206 37.63 19.16 -7.93
N ALA A 207 36.82 18.17 -8.33
CA ALA A 207 36.39 17.98 -9.71
C ALA A 207 35.62 19.20 -10.26
N ALA A 208 34.77 19.83 -9.44
CA ALA A 208 34.00 21.00 -9.84
C ALA A 208 34.91 22.22 -10.18
N VAL A 209 35.98 22.43 -9.42
CA VAL A 209 36.96 23.50 -9.66
C VAL A 209 37.75 23.24 -10.94
N ILE A 210 38.20 22.00 -11.16
CA ILE A 210 38.90 21.61 -12.40
C ILE A 210 38.00 21.77 -13.62
N LEU A 211 36.72 21.40 -13.51
CA LEU A 211 35.78 21.57 -14.62
C LEU A 211 35.56 23.05 -14.94
N ARG A 212 35.42 23.90 -13.91
CA ARG A 212 35.26 25.35 -14.07
C ARG A 212 36.49 25.99 -14.72
N GLY A 213 37.70 25.62 -14.30
CA GLY A 213 38.96 26.12 -14.87
C GLY A 213 39.12 25.75 -16.36
N ARG A 214 38.81 24.50 -16.72
CA ARG A 214 38.82 24.03 -18.13
C ARG A 214 37.82 24.78 -19.01
N LEU A 215 36.65 25.13 -18.46
CA LEU A 215 35.62 25.87 -19.19
C LEU A 215 36.02 27.34 -19.40
N SER A 216 36.63 27.99 -18.40
CA SER A 216 37.12 29.37 -18.55
C SER A 216 38.26 29.47 -19.58
N GLU A 217 39.17 28.51 -19.61
CA GLU A 217 40.27 28.48 -20.58
C GLU A 217 39.75 28.30 -22.01
N ARG A 218 38.76 27.41 -22.21
CA ARG A 218 38.07 27.26 -23.51
C ARG A 218 37.30 28.51 -23.92
N ALA A 219 36.66 29.21 -22.98
CA ALA A 219 35.94 30.45 -23.25
C ALA A 219 36.89 31.59 -23.65
N LEU A 220 38.09 31.65 -23.04
CA LEU A 220 39.14 32.59 -23.40
C LEU A 220 39.72 32.28 -24.79
N LEU A 221 40.04 31.02 -25.08
CA LEU A 221 40.52 30.57 -26.39
C LEU A 221 39.47 30.80 -27.50
N ALA A 222 38.18 30.62 -27.19
CA ALA A 222 37.10 30.92 -28.12
C ALA A 222 36.97 32.44 -28.37
N ARG A 223 37.10 33.28 -27.34
CA ARG A 223 37.08 34.74 -27.50
C ARG A 223 38.27 35.26 -28.31
N THR A 224 39.47 34.74 -28.08
CA THR A 224 40.65 35.15 -28.86
C THR A 224 40.57 34.67 -30.31
N ALA A 225 40.05 33.46 -30.57
CA ALA A 225 39.80 32.98 -31.93
C ALA A 225 38.72 33.80 -32.67
N THR A 226 37.69 34.25 -31.96
CA THR A 226 36.61 35.08 -32.54
C THR A 226 37.06 36.54 -32.74
N GLY A 227 37.94 37.06 -31.88
CA GLY A 227 38.56 38.37 -32.07
C GLY A 227 39.58 38.40 -33.23
N ALA A 228 40.27 37.29 -33.48
CA ALA A 228 41.20 37.15 -34.59
C ALA A 228 40.51 37.04 -35.96
N SER A 229 39.25 36.57 -36.03
CA SER A 229 38.48 36.50 -37.28
C SER A 229 37.67 37.78 -37.59
N ALA A 230 37.45 38.66 -36.61
CA ALA A 230 36.75 39.94 -36.81
C ALA A 230 37.63 41.05 -37.44
N GLY A 231 38.93 40.79 -37.65
CA GLY A 231 39.89 41.75 -38.22
C GLY A 231 40.15 41.63 -39.73
N SER A 232 39.35 40.87 -40.47
CA SER A 232 39.48 40.73 -41.92
C SER A 232 38.16 41.11 -42.61
N GLY A 233 37.89 42.42 -42.65
CA GLY A 233 36.76 43.01 -43.36
C GLY A 233 37.12 44.41 -43.80
N ASP A 234 37.37 44.57 -45.10
CA ASP A 234 37.71 45.83 -45.77
C ASP A 234 36.59 46.89 -45.58
N GLY A 235 36.98 48.13 -45.23
CA GLY A 235 36.13 49.31 -45.46
C GLY A 235 36.22 50.42 -44.42
N GLN A 236 36.99 51.47 -44.76
CA GLN A 236 36.80 52.89 -44.41
C GLN A 236 36.84 53.32 -42.92
N PRO A 237 37.70 54.30 -42.53
CA PRO A 237 37.84 54.73 -41.14
C PRO A 237 36.74 55.71 -40.72
N PRO A 238 36.03 55.50 -39.59
CA PRO A 238 35.27 56.55 -38.92
C PRO A 238 36.16 57.36 -37.96
N PRO A 239 35.79 58.62 -37.68
CA PRO A 239 36.67 59.60 -37.04
C PRO A 239 36.86 59.37 -35.54
N ALA A 240 37.99 59.87 -35.06
CA ALA A 240 38.39 59.93 -33.65
C ALA A 240 37.22 60.32 -32.74
N GLY A 241 36.72 59.33 -32.01
CA GLY A 241 35.84 59.49 -30.87
C GLY A 241 36.58 58.99 -29.63
N ASP A 242 36.50 59.76 -28.57
CA ASP A 242 37.27 59.68 -27.34
C ASP A 242 36.98 58.39 -26.56
N GLY A 243 37.58 57.29 -27.02
CA GLY A 243 37.66 56.04 -26.27
C GLY A 243 38.88 56.08 -25.38
N GLU A 244 38.66 56.01 -24.06
CA GLU A 244 39.69 55.83 -23.04
C GLU A 244 40.75 54.80 -23.49
N PRO A 245 42.05 55.07 -23.28
CA PRO A 245 43.07 54.06 -23.47
C PRO A 245 42.82 52.92 -22.49
N VAL A 246 42.36 51.78 -23.01
CA VAL A 246 42.43 50.51 -22.29
C VAL A 246 43.91 50.30 -21.94
N PRO A 247 44.28 50.17 -20.66
CA PRO A 247 45.67 50.08 -20.26
C PRO A 247 46.32 48.83 -20.87
N PRO A 248 47.58 48.93 -21.38
CA PRO A 248 48.36 47.77 -21.77
C PRO A 248 48.80 47.04 -20.49
N GLY A 249 47.90 46.21 -20.01
CA GLY A 249 48.05 45.39 -18.82
C GLY A 249 47.09 44.23 -18.92
N ALA A 250 47.12 43.50 -20.04
CA ALA A 250 46.65 42.13 -20.03
C ALA A 250 47.54 41.41 -19.02
N GLU A 251 47.00 41.18 -17.82
CA GLU A 251 47.65 40.46 -16.74
C GLU A 251 48.35 39.25 -17.36
N VAL A 252 49.68 39.23 -17.27
CA VAL A 252 50.44 38.00 -17.50
C VAL A 252 49.78 36.99 -16.56
N PRO A 253 49.21 35.89 -17.07
CA PRO A 253 48.52 34.93 -16.22
C PRO A 253 49.48 34.55 -15.12
N ASP A 254 49.06 34.73 -13.87
CA ASP A 254 49.86 34.45 -12.69
C ASP A 254 50.47 33.05 -12.86
N THR A 255 51.74 33.01 -13.24
CA THR A 255 52.42 31.76 -13.61
C THR A 255 52.46 30.79 -12.44
N ASP A 256 52.26 31.31 -11.22
CA ASP A 256 52.16 30.52 -10.02
C ASP A 256 50.77 29.89 -9.89
N ARG A 257 49.67 30.62 -10.15
CA ARG A 257 48.31 30.07 -10.20
C ARG A 257 48.17 28.97 -11.26
N GLY A 258 48.74 29.17 -12.45
CA GLY A 258 48.75 28.16 -13.52
C GLY A 258 49.50 26.88 -13.11
N ARG A 259 50.71 27.01 -12.54
CA ARG A 259 51.49 25.87 -12.04
C ARG A 259 50.81 25.14 -10.89
N ARG A 260 50.11 25.86 -10.00
CA ARG A 260 49.31 25.27 -8.92
C ARG A 260 48.10 24.50 -9.46
N TYR A 261 47.45 25.02 -10.50
CA TYR A 261 46.34 24.35 -11.17
C TYR A 261 46.78 23.08 -11.91
N ASP A 262 47.90 23.11 -12.64
CA ASP A 262 48.45 21.92 -13.31
C ASP A 262 48.86 20.83 -12.31
N ARG A 263 49.45 21.23 -11.18
CA ARG A 263 49.76 20.31 -10.08
C ARG A 263 48.48 19.71 -9.47
N LEU A 264 47.44 20.52 -9.25
CA LEU A 264 46.14 20.03 -8.77
C LEU A 264 45.55 18.98 -9.71
N VAL A 265 45.58 19.22 -11.03
CA VAL A 265 45.06 18.29 -12.03
C VAL A 265 45.87 16.99 -12.04
N ALA A 266 47.20 17.06 -12.02
CA ALA A 266 48.07 15.89 -11.96
C ALA A 266 47.80 15.05 -10.71
N ASP A 267 47.81 15.68 -9.53
CA ASP A 267 47.57 15.02 -8.24
C ASP A 267 46.16 14.39 -8.18
N TYR A 268 45.15 15.07 -8.72
CA TYR A 268 43.79 14.54 -8.80
C TYR A 268 43.69 13.32 -9.73
N THR A 269 44.33 13.36 -10.90
CA THR A 269 44.33 12.23 -11.85
C THR A 269 45.07 11.02 -11.31
N GLU A 270 46.21 11.21 -10.64
CA GLU A 270 46.96 10.14 -9.99
C GLU A 270 46.14 9.51 -8.85
N LEU A 271 45.49 10.34 -8.03
CA LEU A 271 44.67 9.85 -6.93
C LEU A 271 43.44 9.06 -7.43
N MET A 272 42.81 9.52 -8.52
CA MET A 272 41.68 8.79 -9.13
C MET A 272 42.11 7.46 -9.77
N ALA A 273 43.35 7.36 -10.27
CA ALA A 273 43.89 6.10 -10.79
C ALA A 273 44.14 5.06 -9.67
N GLN A 274 44.41 5.51 -8.43
CA GLN A 274 44.62 4.66 -7.26
C GLN A 274 43.32 4.29 -6.52
N ARG A 275 42.19 4.91 -6.89
CA ARG A 275 40.88 4.64 -6.27
C ARG A 275 40.40 3.19 -6.41
N PRO A 276 40.56 2.49 -7.56
CA PRO A 276 40.08 1.11 -7.72
C PRO A 276 40.80 0.09 -6.82
N SER A 277 42.00 0.41 -6.31
CA SER A 277 42.73 -0.45 -5.38
C SER A 277 42.31 -0.30 -3.91
N LEU A 278 41.44 0.67 -3.59
CA LEU A 278 40.82 0.79 -2.27
C LEU A 278 39.51 -0.02 -2.23
N GLY A 279 39.66 -1.32 -1.95
CA GLY A 279 38.55 -2.24 -1.74
C GLY A 279 38.05 -2.21 -0.29
N ALA A 280 36.95 -2.90 -0.02
CA ALA A 280 36.41 -3.07 1.33
C ALA A 280 37.41 -3.71 2.32
N ASP A 281 38.38 -4.45 1.78
CA ASP A 281 39.40 -5.20 2.52
C ASP A 281 40.75 -4.46 2.65
N SER A 282 40.87 -3.22 2.14
CA SER A 282 42.12 -2.46 2.24
C SER A 282 42.44 -2.12 3.70
N PRO A 283 43.71 -2.19 4.12
CA PRO A 283 44.12 -1.89 5.49
C PRO A 283 43.84 -0.41 5.85
N ASP A 284 43.45 -0.16 7.11
CA ASP A 284 43.03 1.18 7.58
C ASP A 284 44.09 2.27 7.35
N ALA A 285 45.38 1.90 7.39
CA ALA A 285 46.49 2.80 7.10
C ALA A 285 46.50 3.33 5.65
N GLU A 286 46.11 2.49 4.67
CA GLU A 286 46.02 2.88 3.26
C GLU A 286 44.83 3.82 3.02
N VAL A 287 43.69 3.53 3.66
CA VAL A 287 42.49 4.39 3.61
C VAL A 287 42.80 5.77 4.21
N ALA A 288 43.46 5.83 5.36
CA ALA A 288 43.87 7.07 6.00
C ALA A 288 44.87 7.88 5.16
N ALA A 289 45.84 7.22 4.53
CA ALA A 289 46.80 7.86 3.63
C ALA A 289 46.12 8.42 2.36
N PHE A 290 45.14 7.70 1.83
CA PHE A 290 44.32 8.16 0.69
C PHE A 290 43.46 9.36 1.08
N ALA A 291 42.76 9.30 2.21
CA ALA A 291 41.95 10.40 2.75
C ALA A 291 42.78 11.68 2.97
N GLY A 292 43.99 11.54 3.52
CA GLY A 292 44.92 12.64 3.70
C GLY A 292 45.33 13.31 2.39
N ARG A 293 45.51 12.54 1.30
CA ARG A 293 45.78 13.07 -0.03
C ARG A 293 44.55 13.77 -0.63
N ALA A 294 43.38 13.15 -0.56
CA ALA A 294 42.13 13.74 -1.04
C ALA A 294 41.83 15.09 -0.37
N ARG A 295 42.05 15.19 0.95
CA ARG A 295 41.85 16.43 1.71
C ARG A 295 42.82 17.55 1.29
N ARG A 296 44.09 17.22 1.00
CA ARG A 296 45.07 18.20 0.49
C ARG A 296 44.66 18.74 -0.88
N ILE A 297 44.21 17.85 -1.77
CA ILE A 297 43.71 18.24 -3.10
C ILE A 297 42.49 19.15 -2.96
N ALA A 298 41.54 18.82 -2.08
CA ALA A 298 40.37 19.66 -1.84
C ALA A 298 40.73 21.05 -1.27
N ALA A 299 41.69 21.13 -0.35
CA ALA A 299 42.17 22.40 0.21
C ALA A 299 42.83 23.28 -0.88
N LEU A 300 43.68 22.69 -1.71
CA LEU A 300 44.28 23.40 -2.86
C LEU A 300 43.23 23.84 -3.88
N ALA A 301 42.19 23.03 -4.09
CA ALA A 301 41.07 23.39 -4.97
C ALA A 301 40.25 24.57 -4.41
N SER A 302 40.01 24.63 -3.09
CA SER A 302 39.33 25.79 -2.47
C SER A 302 40.16 27.06 -2.56
N GLU A 303 41.48 26.99 -2.31
CA GLU A 303 42.37 28.15 -2.44
C GLU A 303 42.44 28.70 -3.88
N LEU A 304 42.23 27.85 -4.88
CA LEU A 304 42.18 28.24 -6.29
C LEU A 304 40.80 28.71 -6.75
N ALA A 305 39.74 28.43 -5.96
CA ALA A 305 38.37 28.84 -6.25
C ALA A 305 38.05 30.25 -5.72
N ASP A 306 38.75 30.67 -4.65
CA ASP A 306 38.77 32.05 -4.14
C ASP A 306 39.62 32.99 -5.03
#